data_AF-A0A376DG72-F1
#
_entry.id   AF-A0A376DG72-F1
#
_cell.length_a   1.000
_cell.length_b   1.000
_cell.length_c   1.000
_cell.angle_alpha   90.00
_cell.angle_beta   90.00
_cell.angle_gamma   90.00
#
_symmetry.space_group_name_H-M   'P 1'
#
loop_
_entity.id
_entity.type
_entity.pdbx_description
1 polymer ?
#
loop_
_entity_poly.entity_id
_entity_poly.type
_entity_poly.pdbx_seq_one_letter_code
_entity_poly.pdbx_strand_id
1 'polypeptide(L)'
;MKKIMGVTLAALVLSGCQGLLPRGETPVTPAPPAPTTPATPSVVPPPAVTPVPQPPKMSSVDWQGSFAPLVAQLLNAQGIESGAVLLVDGVQNKTNGQLSMANASEVLRSALSGASRFQLVSAAQLAQAKQSLGLSPDDRLGSRSKAISLARLLSAQYVLYTTVSGNIQSPHLAMQLMLVQSGEIIWSGKGPLAL
;
A
#
# COMPACT_ATOMS: atom_id res chain seq x y z
N MET A 1 0.05 50.57 40.76
CA MET A 1 0.07 49.22 41.38
C MET A 1 -0.20 48.22 40.26
N LYS A 2 0.48 47.09 40.04
CA LYS A 2 1.66 46.43 40.62
C LYS A 2 1.96 45.23 39.69
N LYS A 3 3.15 45.25 39.07
CA LYS A 3 4.04 44.11 38.74
C LYS A 3 3.60 43.07 37.69
N ILE A 4 4.22 43.17 36.52
CA ILE A 4 4.44 42.06 35.58
C ILE A 4 5.64 41.27 36.13
N MET A 5 5.38 40.05 36.59
CA MET A 5 6.37 39.16 37.19
C MET A 5 6.83 38.18 36.11
N GLY A 6 8.11 38.25 35.75
CA GLY A 6 8.73 37.34 34.79
C GLY A 6 9.06 35.97 35.38
N VAL A 7 9.34 35.00 34.51
CA VAL A 7 10.17 33.82 34.81
C VAL A 7 10.90 33.39 33.55
N THR A 8 12.23 33.53 33.60
CA THR A 8 13.25 32.88 32.76
C THR A 8 13.67 31.58 33.44
N LEU A 9 13.66 30.44 32.74
CA LEU A 9 14.48 29.21 32.90
C LEU A 9 13.80 28.09 32.07
N ALA A 10 14.43 27.06 31.49
CA ALA A 10 15.75 26.47 31.67
C ALA A 10 16.11 25.62 30.43
N ALA A 11 17.40 25.45 30.19
CA ALA A 11 17.98 24.52 29.22
C ALA A 11 17.70 23.06 29.60
N LEU A 12 17.48 22.21 28.59
CA LEU A 12 17.34 20.76 28.75
C LEU A 12 18.36 20.06 27.85
N VAL A 13 19.48 19.69 28.47
CA VAL A 13 20.50 18.78 27.94
C VAL A 13 20.05 17.36 28.30
N LEU A 14 19.87 16.49 27.32
CA LEU A 14 19.68 15.06 27.56
C LEU A 14 20.99 14.30 27.34
N SER A 15 21.65 14.03 28.45
CA SER A 15 22.74 13.06 28.61
C SER A 15 22.29 11.65 28.21
N GLY A 16 23.11 10.95 27.42
CA GLY A 16 22.99 9.52 27.17
C GLY A 16 23.44 8.70 28.38
N CYS A 17 22.60 7.77 28.84
CA CYS A 17 22.95 6.79 29.85
C CYS A 17 23.72 5.62 29.21
N GLN A 18 24.96 5.44 29.67
CA GLN A 18 25.71 4.20 29.59
C GLN A 18 25.50 3.42 30.90
N GLY A 19 25.39 2.09 30.81
CA GLY A 19 25.38 1.15 31.93
C GLY A 19 24.73 -0.16 31.48
N LEU A 20 25.25 -1.36 31.72
CA LEU A 20 26.20 -1.82 32.73
C LEU A 20 26.93 -3.08 32.24
N LEU A 21 28.21 -3.20 32.59
CA LEU A 21 28.92 -4.48 32.75
C LEU A 21 28.43 -5.17 34.03
N PRO A 22 28.45 -6.51 34.09
CA PRO A 22 29.43 -7.22 34.94
C PRO A 22 29.82 -8.58 34.29
N ARG A 23 30.81 -9.40 34.65
CA ARG A 23 31.69 -9.67 35.81
C ARG A 23 32.72 -10.68 35.23
N GLY A 24 34.03 -10.55 35.43
CA GLY A 24 34.70 -11.14 36.59
C GLY A 24 35.80 -12.11 36.13
N GLU A 25 37.01 -11.88 36.66
CA GLU A 25 38.05 -12.87 37.02
C GLU A 25 38.75 -13.63 35.86
N THR A 26 40.07 -13.83 35.77
CA THR A 26 41.30 -13.51 36.51
C THR A 26 42.48 -13.90 35.59
N PRO A 27 43.74 -13.50 35.88
CA PRO A 27 44.82 -13.39 34.89
C PRO A 27 45.66 -14.67 34.75
N VAL A 28 46.17 -14.95 33.54
CA VAL A 28 47.37 -15.79 33.37
C VAL A 28 48.33 -15.17 32.35
N THR A 29 49.54 -14.92 32.85
CA THR A 29 50.77 -14.40 32.22
C THR A 29 51.28 -15.31 31.08
N PRO A 30 51.99 -14.78 30.06
CA PRO A 30 52.35 -15.50 28.84
C PRO A 30 53.63 -16.35 28.98
N ALA A 31 53.73 -17.42 28.18
CA ALA A 31 54.97 -18.16 27.93
C ALA A 31 55.15 -18.42 26.42
N PRO A 32 56.24 -17.97 25.78
CA PRO A 32 56.74 -18.47 24.49
C PRO A 32 57.88 -19.50 24.71
N PRO A 33 58.45 -20.19 23.68
CA PRO A 33 58.00 -20.55 22.32
C PRO A 33 58.26 -22.05 21.97
N ALA A 34 57.76 -22.57 20.83
CA ALA A 34 58.37 -23.69 20.11
C ALA A 34 57.91 -23.74 18.62
N PRO A 35 58.73 -24.29 17.70
CA PRO A 35 58.74 -23.94 16.27
C PRO A 35 57.78 -24.77 15.39
N THR A 36 57.51 -24.18 14.22
CA THR A 36 56.71 -24.64 13.08
C THR A 36 56.92 -26.09 12.64
N THR A 37 55.82 -26.79 12.37
CA THR A 37 55.77 -27.86 11.35
C THR A 37 54.53 -27.59 10.47
N PRO A 38 54.61 -27.61 9.13
CA PRO A 38 53.50 -27.26 8.27
C PRO A 38 52.52 -28.44 8.19
N ALA A 39 51.36 -28.32 8.81
CA ALA A 39 50.21 -29.18 8.51
C ALA A 39 49.41 -28.53 7.36
N THR A 40 49.38 -29.21 6.23
CA THR A 40 48.48 -28.99 5.09
C THR A 40 47.08 -28.58 5.55
N PRO A 41 46.48 -27.49 5.02
CA PRO A 41 45.12 -27.13 5.34
C PRO A 41 44.17 -28.21 4.85
N SER A 42 43.55 -28.95 5.77
CA SER A 42 42.33 -29.69 5.46
C SER A 42 41.26 -28.68 5.07
N VAL A 43 40.88 -28.67 3.79
CA VAL A 43 39.69 -27.98 3.30
C VAL A 43 38.49 -28.57 4.04
N VAL A 44 37.98 -27.83 5.02
CA VAL A 44 36.66 -28.10 5.61
C VAL A 44 35.63 -27.85 4.50
N PRO A 45 34.82 -28.86 4.13
CA PRO A 45 33.71 -28.62 3.20
C PRO A 45 32.79 -27.55 3.80
N PRO A 46 32.37 -26.52 3.03
CA PRO A 46 31.40 -25.57 3.53
C PRO A 46 30.13 -26.31 3.97
N PRO A 47 29.54 -25.96 5.12
CA PRO A 47 28.32 -26.61 5.60
C PRO A 47 27.24 -26.50 4.52
N ALA A 48 26.55 -27.62 4.27
CA ALA A 48 25.45 -27.68 3.31
C ALA A 48 24.44 -26.58 3.63
N VAL A 49 24.22 -25.67 2.67
CA VAL A 49 23.15 -24.68 2.75
C VAL A 49 21.82 -25.42 2.80
N THR A 50 21.18 -25.43 3.98
CA THR A 50 19.79 -25.83 4.11
C THR A 50 18.95 -24.94 3.19
N PRO A 51 18.14 -25.49 2.28
CA PRO A 51 17.25 -24.67 1.46
C PRO A 51 16.29 -23.94 2.40
N VAL A 52 16.42 -22.61 2.49
CA VAL A 52 15.39 -21.79 3.12
C VAL A 52 14.08 -22.04 2.37
N PRO A 53 12.95 -22.30 3.08
CA PRO A 53 11.65 -22.45 2.43
C PRO A 53 11.38 -21.20 1.60
N GLN A 54 11.30 -21.35 0.28
CA GLN A 54 10.88 -20.24 -0.58
C GLN A 54 9.47 -19.84 -0.16
N PRO A 55 9.19 -18.54 0.06
CA PRO A 55 7.85 -18.10 0.40
C PRO A 55 6.88 -18.57 -0.71
N PRO A 56 5.66 -18.99 -0.33
CA PRO A 56 4.70 -19.53 -1.29
C PRO A 56 4.54 -18.58 -2.47
N LYS A 57 4.62 -19.12 -3.70
CA LYS A 57 4.38 -18.37 -4.93
C LYS A 57 3.00 -17.74 -4.83
N MET A 58 2.95 -16.41 -4.69
CA MET A 58 1.71 -15.66 -4.77
C MET A 58 1.06 -15.99 -6.12
N SER A 59 -0.22 -16.39 -6.11
CA SER A 59 -0.99 -16.57 -7.34
C SER A 59 -0.85 -15.31 -8.20
N SER A 60 -0.33 -15.46 -9.42
CA SER A 60 -0.09 -14.33 -10.32
C SER A 60 -1.40 -13.97 -10.99
N VAL A 61 -2.09 -12.96 -10.45
CA VAL A 61 -3.37 -12.50 -10.99
C VAL A 61 -3.13 -11.65 -12.24
N ASP A 62 -3.77 -12.00 -13.36
CA ASP A 62 -3.82 -11.14 -14.55
C ASP A 62 -4.89 -10.04 -14.37
N TRP A 63 -4.45 -8.95 -13.75
CA TRP A 63 -5.28 -7.76 -13.55
C TRP A 63 -5.69 -7.12 -14.87
N GLN A 64 -4.83 -7.15 -15.90
CA GLN A 64 -5.10 -6.47 -17.16
C GLN A 64 -6.22 -7.17 -17.92
N GLY A 65 -6.13 -8.49 -18.06
CA GLY A 65 -7.20 -9.30 -18.67
C GLY A 65 -8.51 -9.22 -17.89
N SER A 66 -8.44 -9.07 -16.57
CA SER A 66 -9.63 -8.95 -15.71
C SER A 66 -10.33 -7.59 -15.84
N PHE A 67 -9.58 -6.48 -15.94
CA PHE A 67 -10.16 -5.14 -16.04
C PHE A 67 -10.59 -4.76 -17.45
N ALA A 68 -9.90 -5.25 -18.49
CA ALA A 68 -10.15 -4.87 -19.88
C ALA A 68 -11.65 -4.92 -20.30
N PRO A 69 -12.40 -6.02 -20.09
CA PRO A 69 -13.80 -6.08 -20.50
C PRO A 69 -14.70 -5.12 -19.72
N LEU A 70 -14.44 -4.93 -18.42
CA LEU A 70 -15.23 -4.04 -17.57
C LEU A 70 -14.97 -2.57 -17.86
N VAL A 71 -13.70 -2.22 -18.12
CA VAL A 71 -13.34 -0.87 -18.57
C VAL A 71 -13.96 -0.61 -19.94
N ALA A 72 -13.92 -1.55 -20.88
CA ALA A 72 -14.60 -1.40 -22.17
C ALA A 72 -16.12 -1.18 -22.01
N GLN A 73 -16.79 -1.92 -21.12
CA GLN A 73 -18.21 -1.71 -20.82
C GLN A 73 -18.49 -0.33 -20.22
N LEU A 74 -17.65 0.11 -19.27
CA LEU A 74 -17.73 1.45 -18.68
C LEU A 74 -17.55 2.54 -19.74
N LEU A 75 -16.61 2.34 -20.67
CA LEU A 75 -16.32 3.28 -21.75
C LEU A 75 -17.40 3.31 -22.85
N ASN A 76 -18.30 2.34 -22.90
CA ASN A 76 -19.42 2.31 -23.83
C ASN A 76 -20.77 2.59 -23.15
N ALA A 77 -20.78 2.75 -21.83
CA ALA A 77 -22.01 3.01 -21.09
C ALA A 77 -22.57 4.40 -21.44
N GLN A 78 -23.89 4.45 -21.61
CA GLN A 78 -24.68 5.66 -21.86
C GLN A 78 -24.89 6.41 -20.55
N GLY A 79 -25.07 7.74 -20.62
CA GLY A 79 -25.30 8.58 -19.44
C GLY A 79 -24.04 8.95 -18.64
N ILE A 80 -22.85 8.65 -19.19
CA ILE A 80 -21.57 9.09 -18.63
C ILE A 80 -21.02 10.24 -19.49
N GLU A 81 -20.77 11.38 -18.86
CA GLU A 81 -20.21 12.56 -19.53
C GLU A 81 -18.73 12.34 -19.90
N SER A 82 -18.36 12.75 -21.11
CA SER A 82 -16.97 12.69 -21.57
C SER A 82 -16.17 13.85 -20.99
N GLY A 83 -14.92 13.58 -20.61
CA GLY A 83 -14.05 14.57 -19.96
C GLY A 83 -14.38 14.79 -18.49
N ALA A 84 -15.31 14.03 -17.92
CA ALA A 84 -15.64 14.13 -16.51
C ALA A 84 -14.47 13.71 -15.61
N VAL A 85 -14.34 14.38 -14.47
CA VAL A 85 -13.30 14.07 -13.49
C VAL A 85 -13.71 12.81 -12.73
N LEU A 86 -12.87 11.78 -12.80
CA LEU A 86 -13.09 10.47 -12.19
C LEU A 86 -12.16 10.26 -10.99
N LEU A 87 -12.76 9.99 -9.84
CA LEU A 87 -12.06 9.55 -8.65
C LEU A 87 -11.95 8.02 -8.63
N VAL A 88 -10.74 7.50 -8.52
CA VAL A 88 -10.46 6.07 -8.33
C VAL A 88 -9.79 5.89 -6.98
N ASP A 89 -10.51 5.32 -6.00
CA ASP A 89 -10.00 5.06 -4.65
C ASP A 89 -8.99 3.91 -4.59
N GLY A 90 -9.11 2.97 -5.52
CA GLY A 90 -8.32 1.74 -5.60
C GLY A 90 -9.20 0.50 -5.52
N VAL A 91 -8.53 -0.65 -5.56
CA VAL A 91 -9.18 -1.97 -5.54
C VAL A 91 -9.25 -2.49 -4.12
N GLN A 92 -10.43 -2.89 -3.67
CA GLN A 92 -10.64 -3.47 -2.35
C GLN A 92 -10.58 -5.01 -2.41
N ASN A 93 -9.79 -5.62 -1.54
CA ASN A 93 -9.80 -7.07 -1.34
C ASN A 93 -10.81 -7.44 -0.26
N LYS A 94 -11.87 -8.15 -0.65
CA LYS A 94 -12.88 -8.79 0.20
C LYS A 94 -12.94 -10.30 -0.03
N THR A 95 -11.84 -10.89 -0.49
CA THR A 95 -11.72 -12.35 -0.58
C THR A 95 -11.42 -12.96 0.80
N ASN A 96 -11.51 -14.28 0.89
CA ASN A 96 -11.08 -15.03 2.09
C ASN A 96 -9.56 -15.16 2.24
N GLY A 97 -8.76 -14.45 1.45
CA GLY A 97 -7.30 -14.50 1.49
C GLY A 97 -6.64 -13.14 1.23
N GLN A 98 -5.31 -13.14 1.19
CA GLN A 98 -4.51 -11.94 0.96
C GLN A 98 -4.11 -11.85 -0.51
N LEU A 99 -4.59 -10.81 -1.19
CA LEU A 99 -4.18 -10.43 -2.53
C LEU A 99 -3.62 -9.00 -2.47
N SER A 100 -2.50 -8.77 -3.17
CA SER A 100 -1.93 -7.43 -3.27
C SER A 100 -2.74 -6.59 -4.25
N MET A 101 -3.45 -5.58 -3.71
CA MET A 101 -4.28 -4.66 -4.51
C MET A 101 -3.50 -3.47 -5.06
N ALA A 102 -2.23 -3.30 -4.68
CA ALA A 102 -1.40 -2.20 -5.16
C ALA A 102 -1.25 -2.28 -6.69
N ASN A 103 -0.84 -3.44 -7.20
CA ASN A 103 -0.71 -3.69 -8.64
C ASN A 103 -2.06 -3.56 -9.35
N ALA A 104 -3.14 -4.10 -8.75
CA ALA A 104 -4.48 -4.02 -9.31
C ALA A 104 -4.93 -2.56 -9.51
N SER A 105 -4.69 -1.71 -8.51
CA SER A 105 -5.08 -0.30 -8.54
C SER A 105 -4.29 0.47 -9.60
N GLU A 106 -3.01 0.18 -9.75
CA GLU A 106 -2.15 0.82 -10.77
C GLU A 106 -2.58 0.43 -12.19
N VAL A 107 -2.83 -0.87 -12.42
CA VAL A 107 -3.31 -1.38 -13.71
C VAL A 107 -4.67 -0.78 -14.06
N LEU A 108 -5.60 -0.71 -13.11
CA LEU A 108 -6.91 -0.09 -13.31
C LEU A 108 -6.79 1.39 -13.68
N ARG A 109 -5.96 2.15 -12.96
CA ARG A 109 -5.73 3.58 -13.24
C ARG A 109 -5.11 3.79 -14.62
N SER A 110 -4.17 2.94 -15.00
CA SER A 110 -3.53 2.95 -16.32
C SER A 110 -4.51 2.61 -17.45
N ALA A 111 -5.39 1.63 -17.24
CA ALA A 111 -6.41 1.26 -18.21
C ALA A 111 -7.44 2.39 -18.44
N LEU A 112 -7.78 3.13 -17.38
CA LEU A 112 -8.73 4.25 -17.45
C LEU A 112 -8.09 5.53 -18.01
N SER A 113 -6.82 5.80 -17.73
CA SER A 113 -6.12 6.98 -18.27
C SER A 113 -5.88 6.87 -19.78
N GLY A 114 -5.60 5.66 -20.29
CA GLY A 114 -5.41 5.43 -21.73
C GLY A 114 -6.66 5.63 -22.59
N ALA A 115 -7.85 5.65 -21.99
CA ALA A 115 -9.12 5.70 -22.71
C ALA A 115 -9.64 7.11 -23.02
N SER A 116 -8.98 8.17 -22.53
CA SER A 116 -9.30 9.60 -22.75
C SER A 116 -10.74 10.08 -22.46
N ARG A 117 -11.66 9.21 -22.04
CA ARG A 117 -13.05 9.59 -21.67
C ARG A 117 -13.16 10.23 -20.30
N PHE A 118 -12.20 10.00 -19.42
CA PHE A 118 -12.19 10.50 -18.04
C PHE A 118 -10.92 11.29 -17.75
N GLN A 119 -11.06 12.36 -16.98
CA GLN A 119 -9.93 13.04 -16.35
C GLN A 119 -9.67 12.40 -14.99
N LEU A 120 -8.65 11.55 -14.88
CA LEU A 120 -8.36 10.85 -13.64
C LEU A 120 -7.74 11.79 -12.62
N VAL A 121 -8.25 11.75 -11.38
CA VAL A 121 -7.56 12.34 -10.24
C VAL A 121 -6.25 11.59 -10.01
N SER A 122 -5.13 12.30 -10.00
CA SER A 122 -3.80 11.72 -9.74
C SER A 122 -3.70 11.14 -8.33
N ALA A 123 -2.81 10.16 -8.12
CA ALA A 123 -2.58 9.58 -6.80
C ALA A 123 -2.08 10.64 -5.79
N ALA A 124 -1.29 11.61 -6.26
CA ALA A 124 -0.80 12.73 -5.44
C ALA A 124 -1.93 13.65 -4.97
N GLN A 125 -2.82 14.06 -5.88
CA GLN A 125 -4.00 14.87 -5.51
C GLN A 125 -4.91 14.11 -4.53
N LEU A 126 -5.09 12.81 -4.75
CA LEU A 126 -5.85 11.96 -3.85
C LEU A 126 -5.24 11.91 -2.45
N ALA A 127 -3.93 11.70 -2.34
CA ALA A 127 -3.21 11.65 -1.07
C ALA A 127 -3.29 12.99 -0.32
N GLN A 128 -3.11 14.11 -1.02
CA GLN A 128 -3.25 15.46 -0.43
C GLN A 128 -4.66 15.73 0.07
N ALA A 129 -5.67 15.37 -0.72
CA ALA A 129 -7.07 15.53 -0.33
C ALA A 129 -7.42 14.64 0.87
N LYS A 130 -6.94 13.40 0.93
CA LYS A 130 -7.07 12.53 2.11
C LYS A 130 -6.42 13.14 3.35
N GLN A 131 -5.19 13.65 3.23
CA GLN A 131 -4.49 14.32 4.33
C GLN A 131 -5.26 15.53 4.86
N SER A 132 -5.88 16.32 3.98
CA SER A 132 -6.71 17.47 4.39
C SER A 132 -7.96 17.07 5.20
N LEU A 133 -8.44 15.83 5.01
CA LEU A 133 -9.55 15.25 5.76
C LEU A 133 -9.09 14.43 6.98
N GLY A 134 -7.79 14.44 7.30
CA GLY A 134 -7.22 13.63 8.38
C GLY A 134 -7.24 12.13 8.12
N LEU A 135 -7.38 11.71 6.86
CA LEU A 135 -7.39 10.31 6.43
C LEU A 135 -5.98 9.85 6.07
N SER A 136 -5.69 8.58 6.33
CA SER A 136 -4.46 7.96 5.85
C SER A 136 -4.48 7.88 4.31
N PRO A 137 -3.35 8.08 3.61
CA PRO A 137 -3.28 7.91 2.15
C PRO A 137 -3.74 6.51 1.70
N ASP A 138 -3.48 5.49 2.54
CA ASP A 138 -3.87 4.10 2.31
C ASP A 138 -5.30 3.77 2.77
N ASP A 139 -5.96 4.70 3.48
CA ASP A 139 -7.35 4.50 3.88
C ASP A 139 -8.24 4.41 2.64
N ARG A 140 -9.09 3.40 2.61
CA ARG A 140 -10.04 3.21 1.51
C ARG A 140 -11.31 3.98 1.81
N LEU A 141 -11.98 4.46 0.77
CA LEU A 141 -13.29 5.10 0.82
C LEU A 141 -14.38 4.04 1.08
N GLY A 142 -14.27 3.37 2.24
CA GLY A 142 -15.15 2.28 2.64
C GLY A 142 -16.60 2.70 2.85
N SER A 143 -16.87 4.00 3.00
CA SER A 143 -18.23 4.56 3.05
C SER A 143 -18.49 5.54 1.90
N ARG A 144 -19.71 5.50 1.38
CA ARG A 144 -20.14 6.39 0.29
C ARG A 144 -20.02 7.86 0.69
N SER A 145 -20.37 8.21 1.93
CA SER A 145 -20.29 9.58 2.43
C SER A 145 -18.85 10.12 2.42
N LYS A 146 -17.86 9.29 2.79
CA LYS A 146 -16.43 9.65 2.77
C LYS A 146 -15.92 9.81 1.33
N ALA A 147 -16.41 8.97 0.41
CA ALA A 147 -16.08 9.10 -1.00
C ALA A 147 -16.66 10.38 -1.62
N ILE A 148 -17.91 10.71 -1.28
CA ILE A 148 -18.60 11.91 -1.79
C ILE A 148 -17.90 13.17 -1.27
N SER A 149 -17.53 13.23 0.01
CA SER A 149 -16.83 14.41 0.56
C SER A 149 -15.48 14.61 -0.10
N LEU A 150 -14.70 13.53 -0.30
CA LEU A 150 -13.41 13.58 -0.97
C LEU A 150 -13.54 13.93 -2.45
N ALA A 151 -14.54 13.37 -3.14
CA ALA A 151 -14.82 13.67 -4.54
C ALA A 151 -15.20 15.14 -4.73
N ARG A 152 -16.02 15.72 -3.84
CA ARG A 152 -16.37 17.15 -3.87
C ARG A 152 -15.15 18.04 -3.69
N LEU A 153 -14.25 17.69 -2.76
CA LEU A 153 -13.00 18.44 -2.56
C LEU A 153 -12.12 18.44 -3.82
N LEU A 154 -12.12 17.32 -4.55
CA LEU A 154 -11.33 17.13 -5.78
C LEU A 154 -12.08 17.54 -7.06
N SER A 155 -13.29 18.10 -6.93
CA SER A 155 -14.18 18.40 -8.06
C SER A 155 -14.44 17.20 -9.00
N ALA A 156 -14.41 15.99 -8.44
CA ALA A 156 -14.73 14.76 -9.17
C ALA A 156 -16.26 14.63 -9.33
N GLN A 157 -16.69 14.30 -10.55
CA GLN A 157 -18.10 14.09 -10.89
C GLN A 157 -18.52 12.64 -10.63
N TYR A 158 -17.56 11.71 -10.79
CA TYR A 158 -17.79 10.29 -10.62
C TYR A 158 -16.78 9.67 -9.65
N VAL A 159 -17.21 8.61 -8.95
CA VAL A 159 -16.34 7.74 -8.15
C VAL A 159 -16.47 6.31 -8.67
N LEU A 160 -15.36 5.68 -9.01
CA LEU A 160 -15.33 4.26 -9.37
C LEU A 160 -14.90 3.43 -8.16
N TYR A 161 -15.81 2.57 -7.69
CA TYR A 161 -15.49 1.55 -6.70
C TYR A 161 -15.16 0.24 -7.39
N THR A 162 -14.09 -0.39 -6.95
CA THR A 162 -13.68 -1.69 -7.44
C THR A 162 -13.44 -2.61 -6.26
N THR A 163 -14.07 -3.78 -6.27
CA THR A 163 -13.95 -4.78 -5.21
C THR A 163 -13.71 -6.15 -5.81
N VAL A 164 -12.78 -6.88 -5.20
CA VAL A 164 -12.44 -8.27 -5.48
C VAL A 164 -12.95 -9.09 -4.31
N SER A 165 -13.88 -10.01 -4.55
CA SER A 165 -14.61 -10.72 -3.49
C SER A 165 -14.61 -12.24 -3.74
N GLY A 166 -15.01 -13.02 -2.73
CA GLY A 166 -15.17 -14.47 -2.86
C GLY A 166 -13.97 -15.30 -2.42
N ASN A 167 -13.82 -16.50 -2.98
CA ASN A 167 -12.69 -17.37 -2.65
C ASN A 167 -11.44 -16.91 -3.40
N ILE A 168 -10.28 -16.83 -2.74
CA ILE A 168 -9.00 -16.47 -3.37
C ILE A 168 -8.61 -17.39 -4.54
N GLN A 169 -9.10 -18.63 -4.57
CA GLN A 169 -8.90 -19.58 -5.67
C GLN A 169 -9.85 -19.36 -6.86
N SER A 170 -10.94 -18.62 -6.66
CA SER A 170 -11.90 -18.26 -7.72
C SER A 170 -12.58 -16.93 -7.38
N PRO A 171 -11.82 -15.82 -7.35
CA PRO A 171 -12.35 -14.55 -6.91
C PRO A 171 -13.16 -13.91 -8.04
N HIS A 172 -14.10 -13.04 -7.66
CA HIS A 172 -14.91 -12.27 -8.60
C HIS A 172 -14.64 -10.78 -8.43
N LEU A 173 -14.60 -10.09 -9.56
CA LEU A 173 -14.41 -8.66 -9.65
C LEU A 173 -15.76 -7.96 -9.82
N ALA A 174 -15.97 -6.90 -9.07
CA ALA A 174 -17.13 -6.03 -9.20
C ALA A 174 -16.68 -4.56 -9.28
N MET A 175 -17.25 -3.83 -10.21
CA MET A 175 -17.03 -2.41 -10.42
C MET A 175 -18.35 -1.66 -10.38
N GLN A 176 -18.37 -0.49 -9.74
CA GLN A 176 -19.55 0.35 -9.62
C GLN A 176 -19.15 1.82 -9.79
N LEU A 177 -19.82 2.51 -10.71
CA LEU A 177 -19.65 3.94 -10.93
C LEU A 177 -20.75 4.70 -10.20
N MET A 178 -20.36 5.58 -9.30
CA MET A 178 -21.26 6.44 -8.54
C MET A 178 -21.21 7.87 -9.07
N LEU A 179 -22.37 8.47 -9.31
CA LEU A 179 -22.49 9.91 -9.55
C LEU A 179 -22.39 10.66 -8.22
N VAL A 180 -21.44 11.58 -8.09
CA VAL A 180 -21.15 12.29 -6.83
C VAL A 180 -22.26 13.24 -6.42
N GLN A 181 -22.97 13.80 -7.40
CA GLN A 181 -24.04 14.77 -7.16
C GLN A 181 -25.22 14.14 -6.38
N SER A 182 -25.70 12.97 -6.82
CA SER A 182 -26.82 12.25 -6.22
C SER A 182 -26.40 11.14 -5.25
N GLY A 183 -25.18 10.64 -5.36
CA GLY A 183 -24.73 9.43 -4.66
C GLY A 183 -25.28 8.13 -5.25
N GLU A 184 -25.90 8.19 -6.43
CA GLU A 184 -26.49 7.04 -7.13
C GLU A 184 -25.43 6.24 -7.90
N ILE A 185 -25.65 4.92 -8.01
CA ILE A 185 -24.85 4.05 -8.87
C ILE A 185 -25.46 4.06 -10.27
N ILE A 186 -24.79 4.74 -11.21
CA ILE A 186 -25.28 4.88 -12.59
C ILE A 186 -24.75 3.80 -13.54
N TRP A 187 -23.72 3.05 -13.10
CA TRP A 187 -23.20 1.92 -13.85
C TRP A 187 -22.62 0.87 -12.90
N SER A 188 -22.76 -0.40 -13.25
CA SER A 188 -22.10 -1.49 -12.56
C SER A 188 -21.71 -2.60 -13.51
N GLY A 189 -20.57 -3.24 -13.25
CA GLY A 189 -20.06 -4.36 -14.01
C GLY A 189 -19.52 -5.43 -13.07
N LYS A 190 -19.59 -6.70 -13.49
CA LYS A 190 -19.04 -7.84 -12.76
C LYS A 190 -18.32 -8.75 -13.74
N GLY A 191 -17.21 -9.34 -13.31
CA GLY A 191 -16.43 -10.27 -14.12
C GLY A 191 -15.64 -11.25 -13.26
N PRO A 192 -15.20 -12.37 -13.85
CA PRO A 192 -14.23 -13.25 -13.21
C PRO A 192 -12.86 -12.54 -13.10
N LEU A 193 -12.03 -13.01 -12.18
CA LEU A 193 -10.60 -12.71 -12.19
C LEU A 193 -9.84 -13.78 -12.95
N ALA A 194 -8.92 -13.34 -13.82
CA ALA A 194 -7.96 -14.21 -14.46
C ALA A 194 -6.82 -14.53 -13.49
N LEU A 195 -6.63 -15.82 -13.19
CA LEU A 195 -5.63 -16.37 -12.28
C LEU A 195 -4.59 -17.21 -13.02
#